data_AF-A0A6H1W556-F1
#
_entry.id   AF-A0A6H1W556-F1
#
_cell.length_a   1.000
_cell.length_b   1.000
_cell.length_c   1.000
_cell.angle_alpha   90.00
_cell.angle_beta   90.00
_cell.angle_gamma   90.00
#
_symmetry.space_group_name_H-M   'P 1'
#
loop_
_entity.id
_entity.type
_entity.pdbx_description
1 polymer ?
#
loop_
_entity_poly.entity_id
_entity_poly.type
_entity_poly.pdbx_seq_one_letter_code
_entity_poly.pdbx_strand_id
1 'polypeptide(L)'
;MRKPLRITTVRGKWAYAVVGWCVVGLGVRAIIATTGNSLAWVVFSTVADLALYLVGARIFRGADELRDPPRPWWRMTARAKLSRRLGILFGFLTVMTSLSLFVGNSRHPLTETATASAVAGAIEFLVLTVLYVTSGRRLKRLETQQPTPEKVDPALSAPFDDGWPRAR
;
A
#
# COMPACT_ATOMS: atom_id res chain seq x y z
N MET A 1 26.43 1.30 8.71
CA MET A 1 25.08 0.76 8.46
C MET A 1 24.07 1.91 8.37
N ARG A 2 23.48 2.18 7.19
CA ARG A 2 22.46 3.25 7.06
C ARG A 2 21.15 2.76 7.71
N LYS A 3 20.61 3.50 8.68
CA LYS A 3 19.28 3.23 9.23
C LYS A 3 18.27 3.40 8.08
N PRO A 4 17.46 2.38 7.73
CA PRO A 4 16.47 2.53 6.67
C PRO A 4 15.50 3.66 7.04
N LEU A 5 15.20 4.53 6.07
CA LEU A 5 14.29 5.66 6.25
C LEU A 5 12.91 5.14 6.66
N ARG A 6 12.37 5.62 7.79
CA ARG A 6 11.12 5.12 8.39
C ARG A 6 10.23 6.27 8.81
N ILE A 7 8.95 6.17 8.48
CA ILE A 7 7.94 7.18 8.84
C ILE A 7 6.87 6.51 9.69
N THR A 8 6.88 6.80 10.99
CA THR A 8 5.91 6.28 11.97
C THR A 8 4.83 7.31 12.30
N THR A 9 5.16 8.60 12.24
CA THR A 9 4.25 9.69 12.58
C THR A 9 3.19 9.91 11.50
N VAL A 10 1.96 10.20 11.90
CA VAL A 10 0.86 10.54 10.98
C VAL A 10 1.22 11.77 10.13
N ARG A 11 1.85 12.77 10.75
CA ARG A 11 2.34 13.98 10.06
C ARG A 11 3.36 13.65 8.97
N GLY A 12 4.31 12.75 9.24
CA GLY A 12 5.29 12.35 8.24
C GLY A 12 4.67 11.58 7.07
N LYS A 13 3.62 10.78 7.32
CA LYS A 13 2.88 10.07 6.27
C LYS A 13 2.16 11.04 5.34
N TRP A 14 1.51 12.05 5.92
CA TRP A 14 0.91 13.14 5.17
C TRP A 14 1.94 13.96 4.40
N ALA A 15 3.05 14.34 5.04
CA ALA A 15 4.13 15.06 4.36
C ALA A 15 4.68 14.27 3.17
N TYR A 16 4.88 12.95 3.31
CA TYR A 16 5.29 12.09 2.21
C TYR A 16 4.26 12.08 1.08
N ALA A 17 2.97 11.91 1.39
CA ALA A 17 1.91 11.88 0.39
C ALA A 17 1.80 13.22 -0.36
N VAL A 18 1.84 14.34 0.38
CA VAL A 18 1.74 15.69 -0.19
C VAL A 18 2.97 16.02 -1.03
N VAL A 19 4.18 15.81 -0.50
CA VAL A 19 5.42 16.08 -1.25
C VAL A 19 5.52 15.17 -2.47
N GLY A 20 5.20 13.89 -2.34
CA GLY A 20 5.15 12.96 -3.45
C GLY A 20 4.20 13.42 -4.55
N TRP A 21 2.96 13.76 -4.18
CA TRP A 21 1.97 14.31 -5.10
C TRP A 21 2.43 15.60 -5.78
N CYS A 22 3.03 16.52 -5.02
CA CYS A 22 3.60 17.76 -5.57
C CYS A 22 4.74 17.48 -6.55
N VAL A 23 5.63 16.53 -6.24
CA VAL A 23 6.75 16.16 -7.13
C VAL A 23 6.23 15.53 -8.42
N VAL A 24 5.28 14.59 -8.34
CA VAL A 24 4.61 14.02 -9.51
C VAL A 24 3.94 15.14 -10.31
N GLY A 25 3.20 16.02 -9.62
CA GLY A 25 2.51 17.18 -10.17
C GLY A 25 3.42 18.19 -10.89
N LEU A 26 4.58 18.49 -10.34
CA LEU A 26 5.57 19.37 -10.97
C LEU A 26 6.28 18.67 -12.13
N GLY A 27 6.52 17.36 -12.00
CA GLY A 27 6.96 16.49 -13.08
C GLY A 27 6.02 16.56 -14.28
N VAL A 28 4.69 16.59 -14.06
CA VAL A 28 3.68 16.84 -15.11
C VAL A 28 4.06 18.03 -15.95
N ARG A 29 4.24 19.17 -15.28
CA ARG A 29 4.36 20.47 -15.91
C ARG A 29 5.65 20.54 -16.71
N ALA A 30 6.72 19.97 -16.16
CA ALA A 30 8.01 19.90 -16.83
C ALA A 30 7.98 19.00 -18.09
N ILE A 31 7.38 17.81 -18.02
CA ILE A 31 7.30 16.88 -19.16
C ILE A 31 6.45 17.46 -20.29
N ILE A 32 5.28 18.01 -19.97
CA ILE A 32 4.41 18.64 -20.98
C ILE A 32 5.12 19.84 -21.62
N ALA A 33 5.76 20.70 -20.82
CA ALA A 33 6.46 21.88 -21.34
C ALA A 33 7.65 21.54 -22.24
N THR A 34 8.31 20.39 -22.02
CA THR A 34 9.52 20.00 -22.77
C THR A 34 9.24 19.12 -23.97
N THR A 35 8.21 18.28 -23.92
CA THR A 35 7.94 17.27 -24.97
C THR A 35 6.70 17.56 -25.81
N GLY A 36 5.74 18.35 -25.29
CA GLY A 36 4.41 18.48 -25.88
C GLY A 36 3.61 17.16 -25.94
N ASN A 37 4.16 16.05 -25.45
CA ASN A 37 3.58 14.73 -25.57
C ASN A 37 2.78 14.40 -24.31
N SER A 38 1.47 14.58 -24.43
CA SER A 38 0.52 14.40 -23.34
C SER A 38 0.28 12.93 -22.98
N LEU A 39 0.60 11.96 -23.86
CA LEU A 39 0.56 10.52 -23.56
C LEU A 39 1.79 10.06 -22.77
N ALA A 40 2.98 10.58 -23.08
CA ALA A 40 4.19 10.30 -22.32
C ALA A 40 4.01 10.70 -20.85
N TRP A 41 3.28 11.78 -20.61
CA TRP A 41 2.87 12.18 -19.27
C TRP A 41 1.98 11.13 -18.57
N VAL A 42 0.91 10.64 -19.22
CA VAL A 42 0.00 9.65 -18.60
C VAL A 42 0.75 8.41 -18.12
N VAL A 43 1.70 7.92 -18.92
CA VAL A 43 2.53 6.78 -18.54
C VAL A 43 3.41 7.13 -17.34
N PHE A 44 4.09 8.27 -17.38
CA PHE A 44 4.96 8.71 -16.28
C PHE A 44 4.18 8.87 -14.97
N SER A 45 3.01 9.51 -15.01
CA SER A 45 2.18 9.78 -13.84
C SER A 45 1.72 8.49 -13.17
N THR A 46 1.18 7.56 -13.94
CA THR A 46 0.69 6.28 -13.42
C THR A 46 1.84 5.44 -12.84
N VAL A 47 3.01 5.43 -13.48
CA VAL A 47 4.19 4.73 -12.95
C VAL A 47 4.68 5.40 -11.66
N ALA A 48 4.72 6.73 -11.62
CA ALA A 48 5.19 7.48 -10.46
C ALA A 48 4.24 7.34 -9.26
N ASP A 49 2.93 7.37 -9.48
CA ASP A 49 1.92 7.19 -8.44
C ASP A 49 1.96 5.76 -7.87
N LEU A 50 2.01 4.74 -8.74
CA LEU A 50 2.21 3.35 -8.31
C LEU A 50 3.51 3.20 -7.50
N ALA A 51 4.61 3.79 -7.96
CA ALA A 51 5.87 3.78 -7.23
C ALA A 51 5.73 4.48 -5.87
N LEU A 52 5.03 5.61 -5.80
CA LEU A 52 4.78 6.36 -4.57
C LEU A 52 4.01 5.51 -3.55
N TYR A 53 2.97 4.78 -3.99
CA TYR A 53 2.22 3.85 -3.15
C TYR A 53 3.07 2.68 -2.68
N LEU A 54 3.84 2.06 -3.58
CA LEU A 54 4.68 0.91 -3.26
C LEU A 54 5.81 1.29 -2.29
N VAL A 55 6.48 2.41 -2.53
CA VAL A 55 7.53 2.93 -1.65
C VAL A 55 6.92 3.35 -0.31
N GLY A 56 5.77 4.03 -0.32
CA GLY A 56 5.03 4.40 0.89
C GLY A 56 4.68 3.19 1.75
N ALA A 57 4.20 2.10 1.14
CA ALA A 57 3.89 0.84 1.83
C ALA A 57 5.11 0.20 2.53
N ARG A 58 6.35 0.52 2.09
CA ARG A 58 7.59 0.00 2.68
C ARG A 58 8.19 0.93 3.75
N ILE A 59 8.06 2.24 3.56
CA ILE A 59 8.58 3.25 4.50
C ILE A 59 7.63 3.44 5.69
N PHE A 60 6.32 3.28 5.48
CA PHE A 60 5.32 3.45 6.52
C PHE A 60 5.26 2.24 7.44
N ARG A 61 5.58 2.46 8.71
CA ARG A 61 5.48 1.43 9.77
C ARG A 61 4.36 1.76 10.74
N GLY A 62 3.82 0.70 11.36
CA GLY A 62 2.96 0.83 12.55
C GLY A 62 3.82 1.23 13.75
N ALA A 63 3.23 1.90 14.76
CA ALA A 63 3.93 2.24 15.99
C ALA A 63 4.41 0.98 16.74
N ASP A 64 3.62 -0.10 16.66
CA ASP A 64 3.81 -1.33 17.45
C ASP A 64 4.42 -2.50 16.64
N GLU A 65 4.95 -2.25 15.44
CA GLU A 65 5.45 -3.32 14.57
C GLU A 65 6.93 -3.64 14.91
N LEU A 66 7.22 -4.91 15.23
CA LEU A 66 8.59 -5.39 15.52
C LEU A 66 9.57 -5.00 14.41
N ARG A 67 10.77 -4.60 14.85
CA ARG A 67 11.80 -3.97 14.00
C ARG A 67 12.37 -4.92 12.96
N ASP A 68 12.38 -6.21 13.28
CA ASP A 68 12.75 -7.37 12.46
C ASP A 68 11.67 -8.46 12.62
N PRO A 69 11.34 -9.21 11.55
CA PRO A 69 12.02 -9.33 10.24
C PRO A 69 11.56 -8.31 9.16
N PRO A 70 12.25 -8.27 7.99
CA PRO A 70 11.82 -7.51 6.82
C PRO A 70 10.38 -7.83 6.43
N ARG A 71 9.61 -6.79 6.06
CA ARG A 71 8.20 -6.96 5.72
C ARG A 71 8.08 -7.74 4.41
N PRO A 72 7.28 -8.81 4.32
CA PRO A 72 7.08 -9.52 3.07
C PRO A 72 6.59 -8.58 1.96
N TRP A 73 7.07 -8.79 0.73
CA TRP A 73 6.80 -7.86 -0.37
C TRP A 73 5.31 -7.67 -0.68
N TRP A 74 4.49 -8.69 -0.37
CA TRP A 74 3.04 -8.69 -0.54
C TRP A 74 2.29 -7.87 0.52
N ARG A 75 2.91 -7.50 1.64
CA ARG A 75 2.25 -6.83 2.77
C ARG A 75 2.26 -5.32 2.58
N MET A 76 1.12 -4.76 2.19
CA MET A 76 0.98 -3.32 1.93
C MET A 76 0.81 -2.50 3.22
N THR A 77 0.20 -3.08 4.26
CA THR A 77 -0.05 -2.38 5.53
C THR A 77 0.25 -3.24 6.75
N ALA A 78 0.27 -2.63 7.94
CA ALA A 78 0.51 -3.34 9.18
C ALA A 78 -0.71 -4.17 9.65
N ARG A 79 -1.93 -3.72 9.35
CA ARG A 79 -3.17 -4.27 9.94
C ARG A 79 -4.13 -4.76 8.86
N ALA A 80 -4.70 -5.96 9.03
CA ALA A 80 -5.63 -6.53 8.05
C ALA A 80 -6.83 -5.61 7.76
N LYS A 81 -7.42 -5.02 8.82
CA LYS A 81 -8.59 -4.11 8.72
C LYS A 81 -8.30 -2.87 7.87
N LEU A 82 -7.12 -2.27 8.03
CA LEU A 82 -6.72 -1.09 7.25
C LEU A 82 -6.50 -1.46 5.78
N SER A 83 -5.78 -2.57 5.54
CA SER A 83 -5.56 -3.09 4.19
C SER A 83 -6.88 -3.32 3.44
N ARG A 84 -7.87 -3.93 4.11
CA ARG A 84 -9.18 -4.19 3.52
C ARG A 84 -9.95 -2.90 3.23
N ARG A 85 -9.93 -1.91 4.13
CA ARG A 85 -10.60 -0.61 3.91
C ARG A 85 -10.01 0.14 2.71
N LEU A 86 -8.68 0.18 2.59
CA LEU A 86 -8.02 0.78 1.43
C LEU A 86 -8.32 0.00 0.14
N GLY A 87 -8.33 -1.33 0.20
CA GLY A 87 -8.74 -2.16 -0.94
C GLY A 87 -10.17 -1.88 -1.40
N ILE A 88 -11.12 -1.72 -0.46
CA ILE A 88 -12.51 -1.34 -0.79
C ILE A 88 -12.55 0.07 -1.40
N LEU A 89 -11.81 1.03 -0.83
CA LEU A 89 -11.74 2.39 -1.35
C LEU A 89 -11.23 2.41 -2.79
N PHE A 90 -10.10 1.74 -3.08
CA PHE A 90 -9.58 1.66 -4.44
C PHE A 90 -10.52 0.88 -5.37
N GLY A 91 -11.23 -0.14 -4.86
CA GLY A 91 -12.20 -0.88 -5.66
C GLY A 91 -13.37 0.00 -6.07
N PHE A 92 -13.86 0.82 -5.13
CA PHE A 92 -14.88 1.82 -5.41
C PHE A 92 -14.39 2.86 -6.43
N LEU A 93 -13.16 3.38 -6.26
CA LEU A 93 -12.57 4.32 -7.23
C LEU A 93 -12.42 3.70 -8.61
N THR A 94 -12.01 2.44 -8.71
CA THR A 94 -11.95 1.69 -9.98
C THR A 94 -13.30 1.68 -10.68
N VAL A 95 -14.37 1.33 -9.95
CA VAL A 95 -15.74 1.30 -10.49
C VAL A 95 -16.20 2.68 -10.92
N MET A 96 -15.97 3.70 -10.10
CA MET A 96 -16.35 5.09 -10.42
C MET A 96 -15.62 5.60 -11.66
N THR A 97 -14.30 5.43 -11.74
CA THR A 97 -13.52 5.85 -12.92
C THR A 97 -13.96 5.11 -14.18
N SER A 98 -14.25 3.81 -14.07
CA SER A 98 -14.71 3.00 -15.21
C SER A 98 -16.11 3.42 -15.68
N LEU A 99 -17.01 3.72 -14.72
CA LEU A 99 -18.34 4.22 -15.02
C LEU A 99 -18.28 5.61 -15.65
N SER A 100 -17.42 6.51 -15.13
CA SER A 100 -17.19 7.83 -15.71
C SER A 100 -16.64 7.74 -17.13
N LEU A 101 -15.73 6.81 -17.41
CA LEU A 101 -15.24 6.55 -18.77
C LEU A 101 -16.39 6.13 -19.69
N PHE A 102 -17.19 5.16 -19.27
CA PHE A 102 -18.31 4.62 -20.05
C PHE A 102 -19.36 5.69 -20.33
N VAL A 103 -19.87 6.35 -19.29
CA VAL A 103 -20.91 7.39 -19.41
C VAL A 103 -20.39 8.63 -20.15
N GLY A 104 -19.14 9.04 -19.85
CA GLY A 104 -18.50 10.19 -20.47
C GLY A 104 -18.39 10.01 -21.98
N ASN A 105 -17.80 8.90 -22.42
CA ASN A 105 -17.62 8.61 -23.84
C ASN A 105 -18.93 8.44 -24.61
N SER A 106 -20.01 7.97 -23.94
CA SER A 106 -21.33 7.87 -24.57
C SER A 106 -22.03 9.23 -24.77
N ARG A 107 -21.70 10.25 -23.97
CA ARG A 107 -22.32 11.59 -24.07
C ARG A 107 -21.51 12.55 -24.91
N HIS A 108 -20.20 12.56 -24.73
CA HIS A 108 -19.26 13.39 -25.47
C HIS A 108 -17.99 12.57 -25.73
N PRO A 109 -17.58 12.36 -27.00
CA PRO A 109 -16.34 11.66 -27.30
C PRO A 109 -15.18 12.33 -26.56
N LEU A 110 -14.51 11.56 -25.71
CA LEU A 110 -13.36 12.05 -24.97
C LEU A 110 -12.19 12.22 -25.94
N THR A 111 -11.29 13.17 -25.64
CA THR A 111 -10.02 13.23 -26.35
C THR A 111 -9.23 11.94 -26.09
N GLU A 112 -8.33 11.58 -27.01
CA GLU A 112 -7.46 10.41 -26.86
C GLU A 112 -6.72 10.43 -25.52
N THR A 113 -6.22 11.61 -25.12
CA THR A 113 -5.50 11.78 -23.87
C THR A 113 -6.37 11.65 -22.63
N ALA A 114 -7.59 12.17 -22.66
CA ALA A 114 -8.54 12.03 -21.56
C ALA A 114 -8.94 10.56 -21.39
N THR A 115 -9.15 9.86 -22.50
CA THR A 115 -9.43 8.41 -22.52
C THR A 115 -8.26 7.63 -21.95
N ALA A 116 -7.03 7.89 -22.43
CA ALA A 116 -5.83 7.24 -21.92
C ALA A 116 -5.62 7.47 -20.42
N SER A 117 -5.83 8.70 -19.94
CA SER A 117 -5.72 9.06 -18.52
C SER A 117 -6.73 8.31 -17.67
N ALA A 118 -7.99 8.25 -18.11
CA ALA A 118 -9.05 7.55 -17.38
C ALA A 118 -8.83 6.04 -17.36
N VAL A 119 -8.38 5.44 -18.47
CA VAL A 119 -8.01 4.02 -18.53
C VAL A 119 -6.82 3.73 -17.62
N ALA A 120 -5.76 4.55 -17.67
CA ALA A 120 -4.59 4.39 -16.82
C ALA A 120 -4.94 4.49 -15.34
N GLY A 121 -5.75 5.47 -14.94
CA GLY A 121 -6.25 5.60 -13.57
C GLY A 121 -7.14 4.44 -13.12
N ALA A 122 -8.01 3.92 -14.00
CA ALA A 122 -8.81 2.74 -13.69
C ALA A 122 -7.94 1.50 -13.47
N ILE A 123 -6.92 1.29 -14.31
CA ILE A 123 -5.94 0.20 -14.15
C ILE A 123 -5.16 0.36 -12.85
N GLU A 124 -4.68 1.57 -12.55
CA GLU A 124 -3.97 1.85 -11.31
C GLU A 124 -4.81 1.51 -10.08
N PHE A 125 -6.04 2.01 -10.00
CA PHE A 125 -6.93 1.71 -8.88
C PHE A 125 -7.25 0.21 -8.81
N LEU A 126 -7.39 -0.47 -9.94
CA LEU A 126 -7.60 -1.92 -9.97
C LEU A 126 -6.39 -2.66 -9.38
N VAL A 127 -5.17 -2.28 -9.79
CA VAL A 127 -3.93 -2.86 -9.26
C VAL A 127 -3.84 -2.63 -7.75
N LEU A 128 -4.05 -1.40 -7.28
CA LEU A 128 -4.05 -1.09 -5.86
C LEU A 128 -5.13 -1.88 -5.10
N THR A 129 -6.33 -2.02 -5.67
CA THR A 129 -7.41 -2.85 -5.11
C THR A 129 -6.93 -4.28 -4.87
N VAL A 130 -6.39 -4.91 -5.90
CA VAL A 130 -5.90 -6.30 -5.82
C VAL A 130 -4.80 -6.43 -4.77
N LEU A 131 -3.82 -5.53 -4.78
CA LEU A 131 -2.72 -5.55 -3.82
C LEU A 131 -3.19 -5.39 -2.37
N TYR A 132 -4.08 -4.44 -2.10
CA TYR A 132 -4.56 -4.15 -0.75
C TYR A 132 -5.54 -5.21 -0.23
N VAL A 133 -6.41 -5.76 -1.09
CA VAL A 133 -7.32 -6.85 -0.73
C VAL A 133 -6.57 -8.15 -0.47
N THR A 134 -5.62 -8.52 -1.34
CA THR A 134 -4.80 -9.73 -1.16
C THR A 134 -3.92 -9.64 0.09
N SER A 135 -3.28 -8.49 0.32
CA SER A 135 -2.56 -8.18 1.56
C SER A 135 -3.46 -8.34 2.79
N GLY A 136 -4.68 -7.77 2.77
CA GLY A 136 -5.62 -7.86 3.90
C GLY A 136 -6.09 -9.29 4.18
N ARG A 137 -6.34 -10.09 3.15
CA ARG A 137 -6.72 -11.51 3.29
C ARG A 137 -5.59 -12.33 3.91
N ARG A 138 -4.34 -12.11 3.47
CA ARG A 138 -3.15 -12.79 4.02
C ARG A 138 -2.90 -12.40 5.48
N LEU A 139 -3.00 -11.11 5.81
CA LEU A 139 -2.84 -10.63 7.19
C LEU A 139 -3.88 -11.22 8.14
N LYS A 140 -5.15 -11.25 7.74
CA LYS A 140 -6.21 -11.83 8.57
C LYS A 140 -5.93 -13.31 8.90
N ARG A 141 -5.39 -14.07 7.93
CA ARG A 141 -4.99 -15.47 8.15
C ARG A 141 -3.88 -15.58 9.19
N LEU A 142 -2.86 -14.72 9.11
CA LEU A 142 -1.76 -14.70 10.09
C LEU A 142 -2.24 -14.28 11.49
N GLU A 143 -3.11 -13.28 11.59
CA GLU A 143 -3.73 -12.84 12.85
C GLU A 143 -4.54 -13.97 13.50
N THR A 144 -5.18 -14.82 12.69
CA THR A 144 -5.98 -15.96 13.19
C THR A 144 -5.11 -17.15 13.62
N GLN A 145 -3.91 -17.29 13.04
CA GLN A 145 -2.97 -18.38 13.35
C GLN A 145 -2.10 -18.10 14.57
N GLN A 146 -2.05 -16.87 15.08
CA GLN A 146 -1.34 -16.58 16.32
C GLN A 146 -2.12 -17.17 17.51
N PRO A 147 -1.54 -18.11 18.27
CA PRO A 147 -2.20 -18.64 19.46
C PRO A 147 -2.37 -17.50 20.47
N THR A 148 -3.58 -17.34 21.01
CA THR A 148 -3.84 -16.44 22.13
C THR A 148 -2.90 -16.81 23.28
N PRO A 149 -2.23 -15.84 23.95
CA PRO A 149 -1.34 -16.13 25.10
C PRO A 149 -2.02 -16.95 26.20
N GLU A 150 -3.34 -16.83 26.31
CA GLU A 150 -4.21 -17.56 27.23
C GLU A 150 -4.27 -19.08 26.95
N LYS A 151 -3.84 -19.53 25.77
CA LYS A 151 -3.81 -20.95 25.37
C LYS A 151 -2.39 -21.53 25.31
N VAL A 152 -1.40 -20.84 25.85
CA VAL A 152 -0.13 -21.47 26.22
C VAL A 152 -0.43 -22.30 27.45
N ASP A 153 -0.36 -23.62 27.31
CA ASP A 153 -0.56 -24.57 28.41
C ASP A 153 0.18 -24.08 29.67
N PRO A 154 -0.47 -23.92 30.83
CA PRO A 154 0.21 -23.54 32.05
C PRO A 154 1.37 -24.49 32.41
N ALA A 155 1.39 -25.71 31.88
CA ALA A 155 2.52 -26.62 31.98
C ALA A 155 3.80 -26.14 31.26
N LEU A 156 3.68 -25.26 30.25
CA LEU A 156 4.80 -24.65 29.50
C LEU A 156 5.22 -23.28 30.04
N SER A 157 4.42 -22.66 30.93
CA SER A 157 4.75 -21.41 31.60
C SER A 157 5.17 -21.59 33.06
N ALA A 158 5.07 -22.81 33.60
CA ALA A 158 5.73 -23.18 34.83
C ALA A 158 7.24 -22.90 34.69
N PRO A 159 7.90 -22.32 35.71
CA PRO A 159 9.35 -22.22 35.71
C PRO A 159 9.90 -23.63 35.47
N PHE A 160 10.84 -23.75 34.54
CA PHE A 160 11.56 -24.98 34.28
C PHE A 160 12.11 -25.43 35.65
N ASP A 161 11.51 -26.46 36.24
CA ASP A 161 12.00 -27.01 37.49
C ASP A 161 13.22 -27.83 37.09
N ASP A 162 14.39 -27.25 37.30
CA ASP A 162 15.70 -27.83 36.99
C ASP A 162 15.97 -29.00 37.95
N GLY A 163 15.10 -30.02 37.96
CA GLY A 163 15.29 -31.29 38.64
C GLY A 163 16.47 -32.11 38.09
N TRP A 164 17.38 -31.48 37.35
CA TRP A 164 18.65 -32.05 36.97
C TRP A 164 19.45 -32.35 38.23
N PRO A 165 19.82 -33.61 38.48
CA PRO A 165 20.69 -33.96 39.58
C PRO A 165 22.02 -33.23 39.37
N ARG A 166 22.31 -32.24 40.20
CA ARG A 166 23.65 -31.65 40.26
C ARG A 166 24.58 -32.76 40.74
N ALA A 167 25.36 -33.31 39.82
CA ALA A 167 26.43 -34.23 40.14
C ALA A 167 27.33 -33.56 41.19
N ARG A 168 27.46 -34.21 42.35
CA ARG A 168 28.35 -33.80 43.44
C ARG A 168 29.79 -34.16 43.11
#